data_AF-A0A6I6AE65-F1
#
_entry.id   AF-A0A6I6AE65-F1
#
_cell.length_a   1.000
_cell.length_b   1.000
_cell.length_c   1.000
_cell.angle_alpha   90.00
_cell.angle_beta   90.00
_cell.angle_gamma   90.00
#
_symmetry.space_group_name_H-M   'P 1'
#
loop_
_entity.id
_entity.type
_entity.pdbx_description
1 polymer ?
#
loop_
_entity_poly.entity_id
_entity_poly.type
_entity_poly.pdbx_seq_one_letter_code
_entity_poly.pdbx_strand_id
1 'polypeptide(L)'
;MYRKVFPRCEVEGSLEPVDFSHGGLDQRIPRKCDECDNLFEGECVRAIDQVEDYLSLDYGPCRKPGLCNPVLVEDRFIKCKVYVPEKCSDCDFLRYHQISGFRCHEDDQIWGRYGKTLDWGHWSPDLPNIGLESRKEVSMELMQAVKDELEVAAIREARDAYQELKKKCNATVMTRQKYDAGGIDFVSGGAGSRCYRTQVWSPGDNARFRLCLFFPSTRAL
;
A
#
# COMPACT_ATOMS: atom_id res chain seq x y z
N MET A 1 4.49 3.06 14.58
CA MET A 1 5.65 3.93 14.30
C MET A 1 6.77 3.22 13.54
N TYR A 2 7.00 1.90 13.72
CA TYR A 2 7.82 1.13 12.77
C TYR A 2 7.19 1.01 11.36
N ARG A 3 5.86 1.19 11.25
CA ARG A 3 5.11 1.09 9.98
C ARG A 3 5.69 1.91 8.84
N LYS A 4 6.21 3.11 9.11
CA LYS A 4 6.80 4.00 8.09
C LYS A 4 8.17 3.55 7.57
N VAL A 5 8.72 2.45 8.09
CA VAL A 5 10.06 1.94 7.71
C VAL A 5 9.97 0.62 6.94
N PHE A 6 8.78 0.03 6.84
CA PHE A 6 8.57 -1.25 6.16
C PHE A 6 7.52 -1.13 5.05
N PRO A 7 7.78 -1.70 3.85
CA PRO A 7 8.97 -2.49 3.51
C PRO A 7 10.25 -1.63 3.40
N ARG A 8 11.42 -2.26 3.57
CA ARG A 8 12.73 -1.58 3.49
C ARG A 8 12.95 -1.01 2.09
N CYS A 9 13.76 0.04 1.98
CA CYS A 9 14.20 0.53 0.68
C CYS A 9 15.21 -0.44 0.06
N GLU A 10 14.94 -0.87 -1.18
CA GLU A 10 15.83 -1.74 -1.97
C GLU A 10 16.67 -0.93 -2.97
N VAL A 11 16.42 0.38 -3.06
CA VAL A 11 17.18 1.27 -3.94
C VAL A 11 18.60 1.43 -3.40
N GLU A 12 19.55 0.87 -4.14
CA GLU A 12 20.97 1.09 -3.95
C GLU A 12 21.36 2.48 -4.47
N GLY A 13 22.32 3.13 -3.81
CA GLY A 13 22.82 4.43 -4.24
C GLY A 13 23.54 5.18 -3.14
N SER A 14 23.99 6.39 -3.48
CA SER A 14 24.76 7.23 -2.56
C SER A 14 23.93 7.75 -1.39
N LEU A 15 24.50 7.67 -0.19
CA LEU A 15 23.98 8.28 1.04
C LEU A 15 24.60 9.66 1.31
N GLU A 16 25.26 10.28 0.32
CA GLU A 16 25.70 11.66 0.50
C GLU A 16 24.50 12.59 0.70
N PRO A 17 24.57 13.53 1.65
CA PRO A 17 23.49 14.48 1.88
C PRO A 17 23.38 15.46 0.71
N VAL A 18 22.15 15.69 0.26
CA VAL A 18 21.81 16.76 -0.69
C VAL A 18 20.75 17.66 -0.07
N ASP A 19 20.86 18.96 -0.31
CA ASP A 19 19.91 19.95 0.19
C ASP A 19 18.55 19.75 -0.50
N PHE A 20 17.49 19.66 0.29
CA PHE A 20 16.12 19.47 -0.18
C PHE A 20 15.21 20.47 0.53
N SER A 21 14.47 21.24 -0.24
CA SER A 21 13.54 22.24 0.28
C SER A 21 12.14 21.99 -0.28
N HIS A 22 11.18 21.76 0.60
CA HIS A 22 9.76 21.65 0.26
C HIS A 22 8.91 22.35 1.31
N GLY A 23 7.94 23.16 0.87
CA GLY A 23 7.02 23.85 1.78
C GLY A 23 7.69 24.77 2.82
N GLY A 24 8.89 25.32 2.52
CA GLY A 24 9.66 26.14 3.45
C GLY A 24 10.39 25.36 4.54
N LEU A 25 10.48 24.03 4.41
CA LEU A 25 11.27 23.17 5.27
C LEU A 25 12.58 22.82 4.57
N ASP A 26 13.67 23.41 5.04
CA ASP A 26 15.01 23.06 4.59
C ASP A 26 15.51 21.85 5.38
N GLN A 27 15.81 20.77 4.66
CA GLN A 27 16.36 19.54 5.20
C GLN A 27 17.40 18.96 4.23
N ARG A 28 18.08 17.90 4.65
CA ARG A 28 18.97 17.15 3.76
C ARG A 28 18.50 15.72 3.65
N ILE A 29 18.46 15.22 2.42
CA ILE A 29 18.07 13.85 2.11
C ILE A 29 19.25 13.10 1.50
N PRO A 30 19.25 11.76 1.51
CA PRO A 30 20.25 10.97 0.79
C PRO A 30 20.17 11.22 -0.73
N ARG A 31 21.31 11.37 -1.41
CA ARG A 31 21.39 11.57 -2.87
C ARG A 31 20.58 10.52 -3.64
N LYS A 32 20.64 9.25 -3.24
CA LYS A 32 19.85 8.18 -3.86
C LYS A 32 18.34 8.42 -3.83
N CYS A 33 17.85 9.21 -2.87
CA CYS A 33 16.44 9.55 -2.76
C CYS A 33 16.08 10.72 -3.67
N ASP A 34 16.96 11.72 -3.80
CA ASP A 34 16.79 12.86 -4.72
C ASP A 34 16.65 12.42 -6.18
N GLU A 35 17.43 11.40 -6.56
CA GLU A 35 17.40 10.81 -7.91
C GLU A 35 16.29 9.76 -8.09
N CYS A 36 15.48 9.48 -7.06
CA CYS A 36 14.49 8.40 -7.09
C CYS A 36 13.09 8.91 -7.47
N ASP A 37 12.47 8.25 -8.45
CA ASP A 37 11.08 8.52 -8.88
C ASP A 37 10.04 8.37 -7.76
N ASN A 38 10.40 7.70 -6.66
CA ASN A 38 9.51 7.51 -5.51
C ASN A 38 9.62 8.61 -4.44
N LEU A 39 10.45 9.64 -4.65
CA LEU A 39 10.53 10.78 -3.73
C LEU A 39 9.32 11.70 -3.91
N PHE A 40 8.63 11.99 -2.81
CA PHE A 40 7.54 12.95 -2.78
C PHE A 40 7.57 13.70 -1.45
N GLU A 41 7.67 15.04 -1.51
CA GLU A 41 7.62 15.93 -0.34
C GLU A 41 8.61 15.57 0.80
N GLY A 42 9.73 14.92 0.49
CA GLY A 42 10.73 14.50 1.48
C GLY A 42 10.45 13.14 2.13
N GLU A 43 9.47 12.39 1.62
CA GLU A 43 9.17 11.01 1.99
C GLU A 43 9.12 10.11 0.73
N CYS A 44 8.88 8.81 0.91
CA CYS A 44 8.90 7.80 -0.14
C CYS A 44 7.51 7.19 -0.38
N VAL A 45 7.03 7.22 -1.63
CA VAL A 45 5.70 6.72 -2.02
C VAL A 45 5.68 5.28 -2.55
N ARG A 46 6.83 4.59 -2.57
CA ARG A 46 6.99 3.27 -3.22
C ARG A 46 5.99 2.21 -2.77
N ALA A 47 5.49 2.26 -1.53
CA ALA A 47 4.50 1.31 -1.01
C ALA A 47 3.23 1.99 -0.48
N ILE A 48 2.84 3.12 -1.10
CA ILE A 48 1.65 3.87 -0.68
C ILE A 48 0.38 3.02 -0.72
N ASP A 49 0.22 2.13 -1.70
CA ASP A 49 -0.96 1.27 -1.80
C ASP A 49 -1.04 0.23 -0.66
N GLN A 50 0.10 -0.14 -0.07
CA GLN A 50 0.17 -1.13 1.00
C GLN A 50 0.06 -0.47 2.38
N VAL A 51 0.80 0.62 2.59
CA VAL A 51 0.93 1.28 3.89
C VAL A 51 -0.11 2.39 4.08
N GLU A 52 -0.70 2.86 2.97
CA GLU A 52 -1.64 3.98 2.89
C GLU A 52 -1.12 5.25 3.58
N ASP A 53 0.19 5.41 3.57
CA ASP A 53 0.97 6.50 4.13
C ASP A 53 2.33 6.53 3.40
N TYR A 54 3.10 7.59 3.61
CA TYR A 54 4.45 7.68 3.07
C TYR A 54 5.45 6.97 3.98
N LEU A 55 6.38 6.27 3.32
CA LEU A 55 7.53 5.68 3.99
C LEU A 55 8.58 6.76 4.22
N SER A 56 9.33 6.59 5.29
CA SER A 56 10.50 7.44 5.52
C SER A 56 11.65 7.07 4.57
N LEU A 57 12.47 8.07 4.25
CA LEU A 57 13.67 7.87 3.44
C LEU A 57 14.70 6.99 4.17
N ASP A 58 15.51 6.29 3.38
CA ASP A 58 16.57 5.42 3.88
C ASP A 58 17.89 6.20 4.03
N TYR A 59 18.14 6.66 5.24
CA TYR A 59 19.36 7.37 5.65
C TYR A 59 20.55 6.43 5.94
N GLY A 60 20.38 5.12 5.73
CA GLY A 60 21.40 4.12 6.01
C GLY A 60 21.44 3.66 7.48
N PRO A 61 22.41 2.80 7.80
CA PRO A 61 22.50 2.16 9.11
C PRO A 61 22.91 3.13 10.21
N CYS A 62 22.41 2.89 11.42
CA CYS A 62 22.86 3.58 12.63
C CYS A 62 24.19 2.99 13.10
N ARG A 63 25.10 3.85 13.59
CA ARG A 63 26.42 3.43 14.08
C ARG A 63 26.38 2.85 15.50
N LYS A 64 25.27 3.06 16.23
CA LYS A 64 25.08 2.49 17.55
C LYS A 64 24.98 0.95 17.47
N PRO A 65 25.87 0.20 18.15
CA PRO A 65 25.76 -1.25 18.19
C PRO A 65 24.55 -1.66 19.03
N GLY A 66 23.97 -2.82 18.69
CA GLY A 66 22.89 -3.43 19.45
C GLY A 66 21.83 -4.09 18.58
N LEU A 67 20.88 -4.73 19.23
CA LEU A 67 19.79 -5.44 18.57
C LEU A 67 18.74 -4.46 18.03
N CYS A 68 18.07 -4.87 16.95
CA CYS A 68 17.01 -4.08 16.32
C CYS A 68 15.61 -4.64 16.60
N ASN A 69 15.51 -5.53 17.59
CA ASN A 69 14.23 -6.08 18.03
C ASN A 69 13.33 -4.96 18.55
N PRO A 70 12.01 -5.01 18.28
CA PRO A 70 11.08 -4.01 18.76
C PRO A 70 10.96 -4.12 20.27
N VAL A 71 11.26 -3.02 20.97
CA VAL A 71 11.00 -2.87 22.40
C VAL A 71 9.98 -1.77 22.61
N LEU A 72 9.03 -2.03 23.51
CA LEU A 72 8.03 -1.04 23.89
C LEU A 72 8.67 -0.03 24.85
N VAL A 73 8.71 1.24 24.44
CA VAL A 73 9.14 2.34 25.30
C VAL A 73 7.91 3.13 25.75
N GLU A 74 7.81 3.31 27.06
CA GLU A 74 6.82 4.15 27.73
C GLU A 74 7.56 5.32 28.38
N ASP A 75 7.42 6.52 27.82
CA ASP A 75 7.90 7.72 28.50
C ASP A 75 6.73 8.32 29.28
N ARG A 76 6.98 8.69 30.53
CA ARG A 76 6.08 9.44 31.43
C ARG A 76 5.52 10.73 30.81
N PHE A 77 6.18 11.30 29.80
CA PHE A 77 5.67 12.45 29.03
C PHE A 77 4.85 12.04 27.78
N ILE A 78 5.02 10.82 27.29
CA ILE A 78 4.43 10.30 26.06
C ILE A 78 3.39 9.26 26.45
N LYS A 79 2.12 9.68 26.60
CA LYS A 79 0.97 8.77 26.83
C LYS A 79 0.76 7.71 25.73
N CYS A 80 1.64 7.64 24.74
CA CYS A 80 1.58 6.72 23.62
C CYS A 80 2.65 5.62 23.79
N LYS A 81 2.19 4.38 23.86
CA LYS A 81 3.01 3.17 23.79
C LYS A 81 3.62 3.07 22.38
N VAL A 82 4.95 3.19 22.26
CA VAL A 82 5.63 3.11 20.96
C VAL A 82 6.75 2.09 20.96
N TYR A 83 6.85 1.33 19.86
CA TYR A 83 7.97 0.44 19.60
C TYR A 83 9.13 1.18 18.94
N VAL A 84 10.33 0.99 19.49
CA VAL A 84 11.61 1.41 18.92
C VAL A 84 12.56 0.20 18.85
N PRO A 85 13.65 0.25 18.06
CA PRO A 85 14.69 -0.78 18.12
C PRO A 85 15.31 -0.85 19.52
N GLU A 86 15.64 -2.04 20.02
CA GLU A 86 16.26 -2.25 21.34
C GLU A 86 17.50 -1.37 21.56
N LYS A 87 18.38 -1.29 20.56
CA LYS A 87 19.55 -0.40 20.62
C LYS A 87 19.20 1.08 20.86
N CYS A 88 17.99 1.50 20.54
CA CYS A 88 17.53 2.87 20.67
C CYS A 88 16.87 3.19 22.01
N SER A 89 16.46 2.21 22.83
CA SER A 89 15.69 2.46 24.08
C SER A 89 16.36 3.47 25.00
N ASP A 90 17.67 3.30 25.18
CA ASP A 90 18.52 4.12 26.07
C ASP A 90 19.52 4.93 25.24
N CYS A 91 19.09 5.45 24.08
CA CYS A 91 19.93 6.28 23.23
C CYS A 91 19.70 7.76 23.49
N ASP A 92 20.75 8.49 23.84
CA ASP A 92 20.71 9.95 24.05
C ASP A 92 20.27 10.73 22.80
N PHE A 93 20.39 10.12 21.62
CA PHE A 93 19.97 10.69 20.35
C PHE A 93 18.51 10.40 19.98
N LEU A 94 17.79 9.59 20.77
CA LEU A 94 16.38 9.30 20.52
C LEU A 94 15.53 10.50 20.99
N ARG A 95 14.78 11.12 20.08
CA ARG A 95 13.88 12.23 20.42
C ARG A 95 12.51 12.05 19.79
N TYR A 96 11.49 12.59 20.44
CA TYR A 96 10.12 12.59 19.97
C TYR A 96 9.83 13.85 19.13
N HIS A 97 9.35 13.65 17.90
CA HIS A 97 8.79 14.67 17.03
C HIS A 97 7.26 14.51 16.97
N GLN A 98 6.52 15.62 17.07
CA GLN A 98 5.05 15.57 17.16
C GLN A 98 4.37 14.98 15.93
N ILE A 99 4.95 15.17 14.74
CA ILE A 99 4.38 14.71 13.46
C ILE A 99 4.94 13.35 13.08
N SER A 100 6.26 13.20 13.18
CA SER A 100 7.00 12.04 12.64
C SER A 100 7.26 10.95 13.68
N GLY A 101 6.94 11.24 14.96
CA GLY A 101 7.22 10.34 16.06
C GLY A 101 8.70 10.32 16.46
N PHE A 102 9.18 9.18 16.94
CA PHE A 102 10.55 9.01 17.36
C PHE A 102 11.53 9.05 16.19
N ARG A 103 12.55 9.88 16.31
CA ARG A 103 13.61 10.12 15.33
C ARG A 103 14.98 10.02 16.01
N CYS A 104 16.00 9.69 15.21
CA CYS A 104 17.38 9.65 15.65
C CYS A 104 18.08 10.97 15.27
N HIS A 105 18.70 11.61 16.26
CA HIS A 105 19.38 12.90 16.15
C HIS A 105 20.91 12.80 16.25
N GLU A 106 21.47 11.61 16.00
CA GLU A 106 22.92 11.36 16.03
C GLU A 106 23.68 12.25 15.02
N ASP A 107 23.01 12.56 13.90
CA ASP A 107 23.60 13.23 12.74
C ASP A 107 22.83 14.49 12.33
N ASP A 108 22.30 15.24 13.30
CA ASP A 108 21.53 16.47 13.03
C ASP A 108 22.34 17.52 12.24
N GLN A 109 23.66 17.57 12.45
CA GLN A 109 24.55 18.43 11.66
C GLN A 109 24.63 18.04 10.17
N ILE A 110 24.27 16.79 9.84
CA ILE A 110 24.27 16.26 8.47
C ILE A 110 22.87 16.34 7.87
N TRP A 111 21.85 15.84 8.58
CA TRP A 111 20.49 15.66 8.04
C TRP A 111 19.53 16.81 8.37
N GLY A 112 19.95 17.72 9.26
CA GLY A 112 19.15 18.83 9.72
C GLY A 112 18.29 18.49 10.95
N ARG A 113 17.47 19.46 11.36
CA ARG A 113 16.78 19.46 12.67
C ARG A 113 15.75 18.34 12.88
N TYR A 114 15.28 17.72 11.81
CA TYR A 114 14.21 16.73 11.86
C TYR A 114 14.72 15.31 12.17
N GLY A 115 16.04 15.13 12.18
CA GLY A 115 16.68 13.84 12.40
C GLY A 115 16.35 12.81 11.32
N LYS A 116 17.03 11.66 11.42
CA LYS A 116 16.81 10.49 10.57
C LYS A 116 15.81 9.53 11.22
N THR A 117 15.25 8.62 10.43
CA THR A 117 14.47 7.51 10.96
C THR A 117 15.30 6.55 11.79
N LEU A 118 14.62 5.78 12.64
CA LEU A 118 15.27 4.72 13.41
C LEU A 118 15.70 3.60 12.47
N ASP A 119 16.92 3.13 12.66
CA ASP A 119 17.47 2.01 11.92
C ASP A 119 17.03 0.69 12.57
N TRP A 120 16.18 -0.05 11.84
CA TRP A 120 15.66 -1.36 12.24
C TRP A 120 16.53 -2.52 11.72
N GLY A 121 17.65 -2.24 11.04
CA GLY A 121 18.56 -3.24 10.51
C GLY A 121 17.88 -4.21 9.55
N HIS A 122 17.95 -5.50 9.90
CA HIS A 122 17.28 -6.59 9.17
C HIS A 122 16.01 -7.08 9.84
N TRP A 123 15.63 -6.50 11.00
CA TRP A 123 14.36 -6.86 11.61
C TRP A 123 13.24 -6.42 10.68
N SER A 124 12.20 -7.25 10.55
CA SER A 124 10.96 -6.95 9.85
C SER A 124 9.80 -7.55 10.63
N PRO A 125 8.59 -6.96 10.59
CA PRO A 125 7.44 -7.55 11.23
C PRO A 125 7.11 -8.91 10.59
N ASP A 126 6.62 -9.86 11.40
CA ASP A 126 6.23 -11.19 10.91
C ASP A 126 5.07 -11.14 9.93
N LEU A 127 4.24 -10.10 10.01
CA LEU A 127 3.11 -9.83 9.14
C LEU A 127 3.33 -8.50 8.41
N PRO A 128 2.84 -8.37 7.16
CA PRO A 128 2.94 -7.14 6.41
C PRO A 128 2.24 -5.99 7.14
N ASN A 129 2.82 -4.80 7.06
CA ASN A 129 2.10 -3.60 7.48
C ASN A 129 1.05 -3.28 6.42
N ILE A 130 -0.21 -3.38 6.80
CA ILE A 130 -1.35 -2.99 5.99
C ILE A 130 -1.95 -1.73 6.62
N GLY A 131 -1.95 -0.63 5.87
CA GLY A 131 -2.76 0.55 6.18
C GLY A 131 -4.22 0.25 5.86
N LEU A 132 -5.14 0.70 6.70
CA LEU A 132 -6.54 0.87 6.31
C LEU A 132 -6.97 2.31 6.63
N GLU A 133 -7.22 3.11 5.59
CA GLU A 133 -7.63 4.51 5.61
C GLU A 133 -8.97 4.61 6.34
N SER A 134 -9.74 3.54 6.20
CA SER A 134 -11.00 3.29 6.90
C SER A 134 -10.88 3.12 8.42
N ARG A 135 -9.67 3.06 8.99
CA ARG A 135 -9.38 2.73 10.40
C ARG A 135 -10.04 1.43 10.87
N LYS A 136 -10.43 0.56 9.93
CA LYS A 136 -11.02 -0.74 10.26
C LYS A 136 -9.93 -1.65 10.79
N GLU A 137 -10.31 -2.54 11.68
CA GLU A 137 -9.43 -3.61 12.11
C GLU A 137 -9.18 -4.56 10.93
N VAL A 138 -7.91 -4.79 10.63
CA VAL A 138 -7.48 -5.82 9.68
C VAL A 138 -7.49 -7.15 10.43
N SER A 139 -8.20 -8.15 9.91
CA SER A 139 -8.19 -9.47 10.55
C SER A 139 -6.83 -10.16 10.39
N MET A 140 -6.51 -11.08 11.29
CA MET A 140 -5.26 -11.84 11.23
C MET A 140 -5.18 -12.70 9.97
N GLU A 141 -6.33 -13.26 9.55
CA GLU A 141 -6.45 -14.07 8.35
C GLU A 141 -6.14 -13.26 7.10
N LEU A 142 -6.59 -12.00 7.04
CA LEU A 142 -6.27 -11.08 5.95
C LEU A 142 -4.76 -10.76 5.92
N MET A 143 -4.16 -10.43 7.06
CA MET A 143 -2.70 -10.19 7.13
C MET A 143 -1.89 -11.42 6.72
N GLN A 144 -2.34 -12.62 7.11
CA GLN A 144 -1.72 -13.89 6.74
C GLN A 144 -1.90 -14.19 5.26
N ALA A 145 -3.10 -13.94 4.70
CA ALA A 145 -3.35 -14.10 3.26
C ALA A 145 -2.51 -13.15 2.40
N VAL A 146 -2.29 -11.90 2.85
CA VAL A 146 -1.35 -10.97 2.17
C VAL A 146 0.09 -11.47 2.30
N LYS A 147 0.51 -11.92 3.48
CA LYS A 147 1.85 -12.48 3.70
C LYS A 147 2.14 -13.67 2.79
N ASP A 148 1.18 -14.55 2.64
CA ASP A 148 1.31 -15.77 1.84
C ASP A 148 1.06 -15.51 0.34
N GLU A 149 0.95 -14.23 -0.05
CA GLU A 149 0.63 -13.77 -1.40
C GLU A 149 -0.69 -14.38 -1.96
N LEU A 150 -1.56 -14.89 -1.09
CA LEU A 150 -2.81 -15.54 -1.49
C LEU A 150 -3.82 -14.54 -2.04
N GLU A 151 -3.84 -13.31 -1.53
CA GLU A 151 -4.68 -12.25 -2.11
C GLU A 151 -4.14 -11.76 -3.44
N VAL A 152 -2.81 -11.64 -3.58
CA VAL A 152 -2.17 -11.27 -4.84
C VAL A 152 -2.42 -12.37 -5.87
N ALA A 153 -2.35 -13.64 -5.47
CA ALA A 153 -2.70 -14.78 -6.30
C ALA A 153 -4.19 -14.76 -6.69
N ALA A 154 -5.10 -14.57 -5.74
CA ALA A 154 -6.54 -14.54 -6.01
C ALA A 154 -6.97 -13.34 -6.87
N ILE A 155 -6.40 -12.15 -6.65
CA ILE A 155 -6.65 -10.96 -7.47
C ILE A 155 -6.04 -11.12 -8.87
N ARG A 156 -4.82 -11.68 -8.99
CA ARG A 156 -4.21 -12.00 -10.29
C ARG A 156 -5.05 -13.01 -11.06
N GLU A 157 -5.45 -14.09 -10.41
CA GLU A 157 -6.30 -15.12 -11.00
C GLU A 157 -7.66 -14.55 -11.43
N ALA A 158 -8.30 -13.74 -10.59
CA ALA A 158 -9.55 -13.06 -10.93
C ALA A 158 -9.37 -12.08 -12.12
N ARG A 159 -8.25 -11.37 -12.18
CA ARG A 159 -7.93 -10.45 -13.28
C ARG A 159 -7.66 -11.20 -14.59
N ASP A 160 -6.93 -12.30 -14.53
CA ASP A 160 -6.61 -13.14 -15.69
C ASP A 160 -7.86 -13.82 -16.24
N ALA A 161 -8.70 -14.38 -15.35
CA ALA A 161 -10.01 -14.93 -15.70
C ALA A 161 -10.92 -13.87 -16.35
N TYR A 162 -10.92 -12.65 -15.82
CA TYR A 162 -11.67 -11.53 -16.42
C TYR A 162 -11.16 -11.15 -17.81
N GLN A 163 -9.83 -11.09 -18.03
CA GLN A 163 -9.26 -10.82 -19.35
C GLN A 163 -9.57 -11.93 -20.36
N GLU A 164 -9.58 -13.19 -19.93
CA GLU A 164 -9.97 -14.32 -20.78
C GLU A 164 -11.45 -14.23 -21.19
N LEU A 165 -12.34 -13.93 -20.24
CA LEU A 165 -13.76 -13.69 -20.51
C LEU A 165 -13.96 -12.52 -21.48
N LYS A 166 -13.24 -11.41 -21.29
CA LYS A 166 -13.30 -10.25 -22.19
C LYS A 166 -12.87 -10.61 -23.62
N LYS A 167 -11.80 -11.39 -23.79
CA LYS A 167 -11.35 -11.89 -25.10
C LYS A 167 -12.41 -12.79 -25.75
N LYS A 168 -13.01 -13.72 -25.00
CA LYS A 168 -14.08 -14.60 -25.48
C LYS A 168 -15.33 -13.83 -25.90
N CYS A 169 -15.73 -12.83 -25.12
CA CYS A 169 -16.85 -11.95 -25.46
C CYS A 169 -16.57 -11.14 -26.74
N ASN A 170 -15.38 -10.55 -26.86
CA ASN A 170 -15.00 -9.79 -28.06
C ASN A 170 -14.90 -10.68 -29.32
N ALA A 171 -14.40 -11.91 -29.18
CA ALA A 171 -14.38 -12.89 -30.27
C ALA A 171 -15.80 -13.27 -30.70
N THR A 172 -16.70 -13.50 -29.74
CA THR A 172 -18.11 -13.85 -30.01
C THR A 172 -18.85 -12.73 -30.74
N VAL A 173 -18.64 -11.47 -30.34
CA VAL A 173 -19.23 -10.27 -30.99
C VAL A 173 -18.73 -10.11 -32.43
N MET A 174 -17.44 -10.36 -32.68
CA MET A 174 -16.86 -10.33 -34.04
C MET A 174 -17.39 -11.44 -34.95
N THR A 175 -17.68 -12.64 -34.42
CA THR A 175 -18.36 -13.70 -35.20
C THR A 175 -19.79 -13.33 -35.56
N ARG A 176 -20.55 -12.68 -34.66
CA ARG A 176 -21.94 -12.31 -34.92
C ARG A 176 -22.09 -11.26 -36.02
N GLN A 177 -21.20 -10.27 -36.08
CA GLN A 177 -21.16 -9.30 -37.18
C GLN A 177 -20.90 -9.92 -38.56
N LYS A 178 -20.27 -11.10 -38.64
CA LYS A 178 -20.12 -11.83 -39.92
C LYS A 178 -21.38 -12.56 -40.35
N TYR A 179 -22.27 -12.93 -39.43
CA TYR A 179 -23.54 -13.59 -39.76
C TYR A 179 -24.65 -12.59 -40.14
N ASP A 180 -24.64 -11.39 -39.57
CA ASP A 180 -25.63 -10.35 -39.90
C ASP A 180 -25.38 -9.66 -41.26
N ALA A 181 -24.25 -9.95 -41.92
CA ALA A 181 -23.99 -9.56 -43.31
C ALA A 181 -24.62 -10.52 -44.34
N GLY A 182 -25.18 -11.65 -43.91
CA GLY A 182 -25.98 -12.55 -44.73
C GLY A 182 -27.42 -12.54 -44.22
N GLY A 183 -28.27 -11.70 -44.82
CA GLY A 183 -29.66 -11.50 -44.41
C GLY A 183 -30.43 -12.82 -44.26
N ILE A 184 -30.86 -13.10 -43.03
CA ILE A 184 -31.86 -14.12 -42.73
C ILE A 184 -32.91 -13.46 -41.84
N ASP A 185 -34.11 -13.29 -42.38
CA ASP A 185 -35.29 -12.83 -41.66
C ASP A 185 -35.68 -13.84 -40.58
N PHE A 186 -35.71 -13.41 -39.32
CA PHE A 186 -36.26 -14.21 -38.22
C PHE A 186 -37.73 -13.86 -37.99
N VAL A 187 -38.60 -14.83 -38.28
CA VAL A 187 -40.02 -14.83 -37.92
C VAL A 187 -40.15 -15.06 -36.41
N SER A 188 -40.84 -14.16 -35.72
CA SER A 188 -41.12 -14.23 -34.29
C SER A 188 -42.21 -15.27 -33.97
N GLY A 189 -41.79 -16.45 -33.52
CA GLY A 189 -42.66 -17.45 -32.86
C GLY A 189 -42.56 -17.31 -31.34
N GLY A 190 -43.69 -17.04 -30.67
CA GLY A 190 -43.75 -16.81 -29.24
C GLY A 190 -43.66 -18.06 -28.36
N ALA A 191 -43.04 -17.91 -27.19
CA ALA A 191 -43.44 -18.54 -25.93
C ALA A 191 -42.71 -17.83 -24.78
N GLY A 192 -43.46 -17.46 -23.74
CA GLY A 192 -43.03 -16.57 -22.67
C GLY A 192 -41.76 -17.02 -21.95
N SER A 193 -40.71 -16.22 -22.07
CA SER A 193 -39.61 -16.15 -21.12
C SER A 193 -39.58 -14.72 -20.59
N ARG A 194 -39.69 -14.54 -19.27
CA ARG A 194 -39.56 -13.23 -18.65
C ARG A 194 -38.12 -12.76 -18.81
N CYS A 195 -37.88 -11.93 -19.82
CA CYS A 195 -36.68 -11.09 -19.88
C CYS A 195 -36.77 -10.08 -18.75
N TYR A 196 -35.99 -10.29 -17.68
CA TYR A 196 -35.66 -9.19 -16.79
C TYR A 196 -34.72 -8.26 -17.55
N ARG A 197 -35.29 -7.14 -18.03
CA ARG A 197 -34.54 -6.05 -18.64
C ARG A 197 -33.81 -5.32 -17.52
N THR A 198 -32.58 -5.70 -17.21
CA THR A 198 -31.66 -4.82 -16.49
C THR A 198 -31.35 -3.63 -17.38
N GLN A 199 -32.03 -2.51 -17.14
CA GLN A 199 -31.64 -1.23 -17.69
C GLN A 199 -30.28 -0.86 -17.08
N VAL A 200 -29.21 -0.99 -17.87
CA VAL A 200 -27.93 -0.36 -17.57
C VAL A 200 -28.11 1.12 -17.87
N TRP A 201 -28.36 1.91 -16.83
CA TRP A 201 -28.25 3.35 -16.89
C TRP A 201 -26.77 3.70 -17.08
N SER A 202 -26.44 4.41 -18.15
CA SER A 202 -25.12 4.98 -18.37
C SER A 202 -25.26 6.50 -18.31
N PRO A 203 -24.69 7.15 -17.29
CA PRO A 203 -24.22 8.51 -17.43
C PRO A 203 -22.75 8.60 -16.99
N GLY A 204 -21.91 9.04 -17.94
CA GLY A 204 -20.66 9.78 -17.77
C GLY A 204 -19.69 9.36 -16.66
N ASP A 205 -18.56 8.79 -17.08
CA ASP A 205 -17.24 8.91 -16.48
C ASP A 205 -17.18 9.16 -14.96
N ASN A 206 -17.29 8.09 -14.19
CA ASN A 206 -16.49 7.78 -13.00
C ASN A 206 -16.91 6.42 -12.44
N ALA A 207 -16.19 5.37 -12.83
CA ALA A 207 -16.46 4.00 -12.42
C ALA A 207 -16.14 3.80 -10.93
N ARG A 208 -17.14 3.98 -10.06
CA ARG A 208 -17.16 3.36 -8.72
C ARG A 208 -17.67 1.93 -8.86
N PHE A 209 -16.79 0.95 -8.73
CA PHE A 209 -17.18 -0.45 -8.63
C PHE A 209 -17.79 -0.72 -7.24
N ARG A 210 -19.07 -1.09 -7.20
CA ARG A 210 -19.68 -1.74 -6.02
C ARG A 210 -19.64 -3.24 -6.24
N LEU A 211 -18.88 -3.94 -5.42
CA LEU A 211 -18.93 -5.40 -5.33
C LEU A 211 -20.25 -5.79 -4.65
N CYS A 212 -21.22 -6.28 -5.43
CA CYS A 212 -22.44 -6.87 -4.88
C CYS A 212 -22.19 -8.36 -4.62
N LEU A 213 -21.88 -8.73 -3.38
CA LEU A 213 -21.85 -10.12 -2.95
C LEU A 213 -23.30 -10.61 -2.77
N PHE A 214 -23.72 -11.56 -3.60
CA PHE A 214 -24.96 -12.29 -3.42
C PHE A 214 -24.75 -13.39 -2.38
N PHE A 215 -25.39 -13.25 -1.21
CA PHE A 215 -25.54 -14.36 -0.27
C PHE A 215 -26.78 -15.17 -0.67
N PRO A 216 -26.68 -16.47 -0.96
CA PRO A 216 -27.85 -17.31 -1.07
C PRO A 216 -28.54 -17.39 0.31
N SER A 217 -29.80 -16.97 0.35
CA SER A 217 -30.69 -17.17 1.49
C SER A 217 -30.86 -18.67 1.73
N THR A 218 -30.16 -19.22 2.71
CA THR A 218 -30.48 -20.54 3.26
C THR A 218 -31.78 -20.41 4.05
N ARG A 219 -32.87 -20.93 3.48
CA ARG A 219 -34.11 -21.19 4.21
C ARG A 219 -33.84 -22.18 5.34
N ALA A 220 -34.36 -21.83 6.51
CA ALA A 220 -34.47 -22.67 7.69
C ALA A 220 -35.19 -24.01 7.41
N LEU A 221 -34.75 -25.04 8.13
CA LEU A 221 -35.58 -26.15 8.59
C LEU A 221 -35.54 -26.14 10.13
#